data_AF-M7XK76-F1
#
_entry.id   AF-M7XK76-F1
#
_cell.length_a   1.000
_cell.length_b   1.000
_cell.length_c   1.000
_cell.angle_alpha   90.00
_cell.angle_beta   90.00
_cell.angle_gamma   90.00
#
_symmetry.space_group_name_H-M   'P 1'
#
loop_
_entity.id
_entity.type
_entity.pdbx_description
1 polymer ?
#
loop_
_entity_poly.entity_id
_entity_poly.type
_entity_poly.pdbx_seq_one_letter_code
_entity_poly.pdbx_strand_id
1 'polypeptide(L)'
;MAYGSIWDGSSVPLLARVGQHHGWLASTPPHTLIPFSIFAIVHAVRVACVYRGISRAGGYDKQLGNLQAALVPLVLILGGSTISSVLLGQVPGWVITPIPVATYGLIPLLAAKSGLVSFVLSLPTLPRETFFCLVDGFSRIMGMTTFGVDMVLAHANNAVRNSPWAMVLIAFLSGGGGGMIVPAFRMFGPEWGFNATPAFIKTGLPIDVWSAGFIGYVYATLIDAHPFFRKPVAYSLTHFPALRQVLDVPKAYLSSPRHTVLLQPAEAKTFCSLLLAFMLFMSRIGLPLLRRTFSSSSPAGKAAAQKRKAVAANVNSAKQATSSAIASGKEKVRERKNQ
;
A
#
# COMPACT_ATOMS: atom_id res chain seq x y z
N MET A 1 31.56 -3.87 -18.09
CA MET A 1 30.50 -4.89 -17.88
C MET A 1 29.20 -4.29 -18.40
N ALA A 2 28.70 -4.76 -19.54
CA ALA A 2 27.36 -4.38 -19.99
C ALA A 2 26.36 -5.04 -19.04
N TYR A 3 25.61 -4.24 -18.28
CA TYR A 3 24.49 -4.76 -17.50
C TYR A 3 23.43 -5.22 -18.51
N GLY A 4 23.05 -6.49 -18.46
CA GLY A 4 21.96 -7.02 -19.28
C GLY A 4 20.69 -6.20 -19.07
N SER A 5 19.95 -5.97 -20.14
CA SER A 5 18.64 -5.33 -20.09
C SER A 5 17.66 -6.25 -19.36
N ILE A 6 16.70 -5.71 -18.62
CA ILE A 6 15.63 -6.53 -18.01
C ILE A 6 14.91 -7.38 -19.08
N TRP A 7 14.90 -6.90 -20.33
CA TRP A 7 14.18 -7.49 -21.46
C TRP A 7 14.99 -8.50 -22.27
N ASP A 8 16.30 -8.66 -22.02
CA ASP A 8 17.15 -9.60 -22.77
C ASP A 8 17.09 -11.04 -22.22
N GLY A 9 16.21 -11.28 -21.25
CA GLY A 9 16.06 -12.57 -20.57
C GLY A 9 17.03 -12.77 -19.40
N SER A 10 18.04 -11.92 -19.19
CA SER A 10 19.00 -12.05 -18.08
C SER A 10 18.34 -11.88 -16.70
N SER A 11 17.25 -11.10 -16.62
CA SER A 11 16.49 -10.89 -15.38
C SER A 11 15.52 -12.04 -15.05
N VAL A 12 15.18 -12.87 -16.03
CA VAL A 12 14.17 -13.93 -15.90
C VAL A 12 14.51 -14.94 -14.80
N PRO A 13 15.75 -15.48 -14.69
CA PRO A 13 16.10 -16.41 -13.61
C PRO A 13 15.96 -15.80 -12.21
N LEU A 14 16.26 -14.50 -12.08
CA LEU A 14 16.11 -13.79 -10.81
C LEU A 14 14.63 -13.60 -10.45
N LEU A 15 13.82 -13.12 -11.40
CA LEU A 15 12.38 -12.96 -11.22
C LEU A 15 11.72 -14.30 -10.90
N ALA A 16 12.08 -15.37 -11.61
CA ALA A 16 11.57 -16.71 -11.35
C ALA A 16 11.93 -17.19 -9.94
N ARG A 17 13.17 -16.98 -9.49
CA ARG A 17 13.61 -17.36 -8.13
C ARG A 17 12.85 -16.58 -7.06
N VAL A 18 12.71 -15.27 -7.21
CA VAL A 18 11.94 -14.44 -6.28
C VAL A 18 10.48 -14.87 -6.26
N GLY A 19 9.90 -15.10 -7.43
CA GLY A 19 8.54 -15.62 -7.59
C GLY A 19 8.35 -16.98 -6.93
N GLN A 20 9.32 -17.89 -7.03
CA GLN A 20 9.30 -19.21 -6.40
C GLN A 20 9.32 -19.10 -4.87
N HIS A 21 10.18 -18.26 -4.29
CA HIS A 21 10.20 -18.05 -2.84
C HIS A 21 8.92 -17.43 -2.32
N HIS A 22 8.38 -16.43 -3.02
CA HIS A 22 7.08 -15.87 -2.69
C HIS A 22 5.97 -16.91 -2.83
N GLY A 23 5.97 -17.70 -3.91
CA GLY A 23 5.01 -18.78 -4.14
C GLY A 23 5.02 -19.80 -3.01
N TRP A 24 6.20 -20.23 -2.57
CA TRP A 24 6.36 -21.11 -1.41
C TRP A 24 5.77 -20.49 -0.14
N LEU A 25 6.05 -19.22 0.16
CA LEU A 25 5.47 -18.54 1.33
C LEU A 25 3.94 -18.38 1.23
N ALA A 26 3.42 -18.19 0.01
CA ALA A 26 2.01 -17.98 -0.27
C ALA A 26 1.19 -19.27 -0.27
N SER A 27 1.83 -20.43 -0.47
CA SER A 27 1.18 -21.75 -0.46
C SER A 27 1.44 -22.56 0.80
N THR A 28 2.49 -22.25 1.58
CA THR A 28 2.90 -23.05 2.74
C THR A 28 2.21 -22.58 4.01
N PRO A 29 1.41 -23.44 4.69
CA PRO A 29 0.91 -23.15 6.03
C PRO A 29 2.01 -23.35 7.08
N PRO A 30 2.01 -22.58 8.18
CA PRO A 30 3.01 -22.75 9.26
C PRO A 30 2.78 -24.03 10.06
N HIS A 31 1.56 -24.56 10.09
CA HIS A 31 1.17 -25.76 10.82
C HIS A 31 -0.06 -26.41 10.16
N THR A 32 -0.20 -27.73 10.26
CA THR A 32 -1.29 -28.50 9.62
C THR A 32 -2.70 -28.08 10.04
N LEU A 33 -2.85 -27.60 11.28
CA LEU A 33 -4.12 -27.10 11.84
C LEU A 33 -4.44 -25.65 11.44
N ILE A 34 -3.50 -24.92 10.83
CA ILE A 34 -3.67 -23.52 10.48
C ILE A 34 -3.84 -23.42 8.95
N PRO A 35 -5.05 -23.22 8.43
CA PRO A 35 -5.34 -23.25 7.00
C PRO A 35 -4.94 -21.93 6.28
N PHE A 36 -4.02 -21.16 6.86
CA PHE A 36 -3.56 -19.88 6.34
C PHE A 36 -2.09 -19.99 5.97
N SER A 37 -1.71 -19.53 4.78
CA SER A 37 -0.30 -19.52 4.41
C SER A 37 0.49 -18.52 5.24
N ILE A 38 1.80 -18.77 5.36
CA ILE A 38 2.74 -17.90 6.09
C ILE A 38 2.62 -16.46 5.57
N PHE A 39 2.60 -16.28 4.25
CA PHE A 39 2.51 -14.94 3.65
C PHE A 39 1.18 -14.26 3.94
N ALA A 40 0.05 -14.99 3.91
CA ALA A 40 -1.26 -14.46 4.22
C ALA A 40 -1.35 -13.96 5.67
N ILE A 41 -0.75 -14.70 6.62
CA ILE A 41 -0.67 -14.29 8.03
C ILE A 41 0.16 -12.99 8.16
N VAL A 42 1.34 -12.95 7.55
CA VAL A 42 2.23 -11.77 7.57
C VAL A 42 1.52 -10.53 7.01
N HIS A 43 0.84 -10.69 5.86
CA HIS A 43 0.09 -9.60 5.26
C HIS A 43 -1.09 -9.15 6.13
N ALA A 44 -1.86 -10.08 6.70
CA ALA A 44 -2.96 -9.76 7.60
C ALA A 44 -2.48 -8.98 8.85
N VAL A 45 -1.33 -9.37 9.43
CA VAL A 45 -0.71 -8.63 10.54
C VAL A 45 -0.29 -7.23 10.10
N ARG A 46 0.30 -7.07 8.91
CA ARG A 46 0.61 -5.75 8.35
C ARG A 46 -0.66 -4.90 8.20
N VAL A 47 -1.76 -5.47 7.70
CA VAL A 47 -3.03 -4.76 7.53
C VAL A 47 -3.56 -4.28 8.89
N ALA A 48 -3.45 -5.13 9.92
CA ALA A 48 -3.76 -4.76 11.30
C ALA A 48 -2.89 -3.59 11.79
N CYS A 49 -1.58 -3.61 11.49
CA CYS A 49 -0.66 -2.54 11.84
C CYS A 49 -1.03 -1.21 11.17
N VAL A 50 -1.43 -1.23 9.89
CA VAL A 50 -1.88 -0.01 9.20
C VAL A 50 -3.17 0.53 9.80
N TYR A 51 -4.17 -0.33 9.98
CA TYR A 51 -5.44 0.07 10.58
C TYR A 51 -5.25 0.69 11.97
N ARG A 52 -4.52 -0.01 12.85
CA ARG A 52 -4.25 0.45 14.22
C ARG A 52 -3.29 1.64 14.25
N GLY A 53 -2.31 1.70 13.36
CA GLY A 53 -1.39 2.82 13.23
C GLY A 53 -2.12 4.12 12.90
N ILE A 54 -3.03 4.09 11.93
CA ILE A 54 -3.88 5.24 11.57
C ILE A 54 -4.81 5.60 12.73
N SER A 55 -5.44 4.61 13.36
CA SER A 55 -6.37 4.83 14.46
C SER A 55 -5.69 5.43 15.70
N ARG A 56 -4.46 5.01 16.01
CA ARG A 56 -3.61 5.58 17.07
C ARG A 56 -3.20 7.01 16.76
N ALA A 57 -2.78 7.28 15.52
CA ALA A 57 -2.45 8.64 15.09
C ALA A 57 -3.67 9.57 15.17
N GLY A 58 -4.88 9.05 14.98
CA GLY A 58 -6.14 9.77 15.16
C GLY A 58 -6.63 9.89 16.61
N GLY A 59 -5.98 9.22 17.57
CA GLY A 59 -6.39 9.24 18.99
C GLY A 59 -7.58 8.33 19.34
N TYR A 60 -8.01 7.45 18.43
CA TYR A 60 -9.22 6.64 18.58
C TYR A 60 -8.97 5.19 19.03
N ASP A 61 -7.72 4.76 19.22
CA ASP A 61 -7.36 3.34 19.40
C ASP A 61 -8.15 2.62 20.52
N LYS A 62 -8.45 3.32 21.61
CA LYS A 62 -9.21 2.80 22.76
C LYS A 62 -10.72 2.74 22.53
N GLN A 63 -11.24 3.45 21.53
CA GLN A 63 -12.67 3.55 21.23
C GLN A 63 -13.12 2.51 20.19
N LEU A 64 -12.17 1.82 19.54
CA LEU A 64 -12.48 0.86 18.49
C LEU A 64 -12.95 -0.48 19.06
N GLY A 65 -14.20 -0.85 18.73
CA GLY A 65 -14.76 -2.15 19.08
C GLY A 65 -14.06 -3.33 18.40
N ASN A 66 -14.23 -4.53 18.94
CA ASN A 66 -13.64 -5.76 18.38
C ASN A 66 -14.21 -6.09 16.99
N LEU A 67 -15.53 -5.92 16.82
CA LEU A 67 -16.20 -6.16 15.54
C LEU A 67 -15.65 -5.22 14.47
N GLN A 68 -15.49 -3.94 14.80
CA GLN A 68 -14.87 -2.97 13.91
C GLN A 68 -13.43 -3.37 13.56
N ALA A 69 -12.65 -3.80 14.55
CA ALA A 69 -11.28 -4.26 14.33
C ALA A 69 -11.15 -5.50 13.43
N ALA A 70 -12.22 -6.29 13.28
CA ALA A 70 -12.30 -7.38 12.31
C ALA A 70 -12.86 -6.91 10.95
N LEU A 71 -13.91 -6.08 10.93
CA LEU A 71 -14.60 -5.66 9.72
C LEU A 71 -13.81 -4.68 8.85
N VAL A 72 -13.10 -3.72 9.46
CA VAL A 72 -12.38 -2.69 8.69
C VAL A 72 -11.26 -3.30 7.84
N PRO A 73 -10.40 -4.18 8.37
CA PRO A 73 -9.44 -4.93 7.56
C PRO A 73 -10.08 -5.75 6.42
N LEU A 74 -11.26 -6.35 6.64
CA LEU A 74 -11.99 -7.07 5.59
C LEU A 74 -12.41 -6.15 4.45
N VAL A 75 -13.03 -5.00 4.76
CA VAL A 75 -13.44 -4.03 3.74
C VAL A 75 -12.21 -3.47 3.01
N LEU A 76 -11.12 -3.22 3.72
CA LEU A 76 -9.88 -2.72 3.14
C LEU A 76 -9.29 -3.67 2.10
N ILE A 77 -9.39 -4.98 2.33
CA ILE A 77 -8.75 -5.99 1.47
C ILE A 77 -9.70 -6.57 0.43
N LEU A 78 -10.96 -6.84 0.81
CA LEU A 78 -11.94 -7.51 -0.04
C LEU A 78 -12.87 -6.52 -0.76
N GLY A 79 -12.93 -5.25 -0.34
CA GLY A 79 -13.85 -4.28 -0.92
C GLY A 79 -13.61 -4.06 -2.42
N GLY A 80 -12.34 -3.94 -2.82
CA GLY A 80 -11.97 -3.76 -4.23
C GLY A 80 -12.33 -4.94 -5.12
N SER A 81 -11.97 -6.16 -4.71
CA SER A 81 -12.28 -7.37 -5.45
C SER A 81 -13.78 -7.66 -5.46
N THR A 82 -14.51 -7.34 -4.38
CA THR A 82 -15.98 -7.47 -4.33
C THR A 82 -16.65 -6.58 -5.36
N ILE A 83 -16.29 -5.29 -5.44
CA ILE A 83 -16.83 -4.38 -6.46
C ILE A 83 -16.49 -4.88 -7.86
N SER A 84 -15.24 -5.33 -8.06
CA SER A 84 -14.76 -5.83 -9.36
C SER A 84 -15.53 -7.08 -9.80
N SER A 85 -15.75 -8.03 -8.90
CA SER A 85 -16.56 -9.23 -9.17
C SER A 85 -17.99 -8.85 -9.53
N VAL A 86 -18.64 -7.96 -8.77
CA VAL A 86 -20.01 -7.51 -9.07
C VAL A 86 -20.11 -6.85 -10.45
N LEU A 87 -19.17 -5.96 -10.79
CA LEU A 87 -19.14 -5.30 -12.10
C LEU A 87 -18.93 -6.27 -13.27
N LEU A 88 -18.21 -7.37 -13.03
CA LEU A 88 -17.98 -8.43 -14.02
C LEU A 88 -19.04 -9.56 -13.96
N GLY A 89 -20.11 -9.38 -13.18
CA GLY A 89 -21.15 -10.41 -13.01
C GLY A 89 -20.63 -11.73 -12.42
N GLN A 90 -19.55 -11.66 -11.63
CA GLN A 90 -18.93 -12.80 -10.95
C GLN A 90 -19.28 -12.81 -9.45
N VAL A 91 -19.26 -13.99 -8.85
CA VAL A 91 -19.43 -14.15 -7.41
C VAL A 91 -18.12 -13.76 -6.69
N PRO A 92 -18.13 -12.86 -5.69
CA PRO A 92 -16.93 -12.53 -4.92
C PRO A 92 -16.34 -13.77 -4.23
N GLY A 93 -15.02 -13.96 -4.30
CA GLY A 93 -14.36 -15.19 -3.81
C GLY A 93 -14.57 -15.48 -2.32
N TRP A 94 -14.78 -14.46 -1.49
CA TRP A 94 -15.06 -14.64 -0.06
C TRP A 94 -16.45 -15.21 0.24
N VAL A 95 -17.37 -15.17 -0.72
CA VAL A 95 -18.68 -15.85 -0.63
C VAL A 95 -18.51 -17.35 -0.88
N ILE A 96 -17.54 -17.73 -1.72
CA ILE A 96 -17.26 -19.12 -2.09
C ILE A 96 -16.47 -19.84 -0.99
N THR A 97 -15.52 -19.14 -0.36
CA THR A 97 -14.67 -19.71 0.69
C THR A 97 -14.56 -18.77 1.90
N PRO A 98 -14.66 -19.29 3.14
CA PRO A 98 -14.51 -18.47 4.34
C PRO A 98 -13.05 -18.10 4.62
N ILE A 99 -12.08 -18.68 3.89
CA ILE A 99 -10.65 -18.50 4.17
C ILE A 99 -10.23 -17.01 4.13
N PRO A 100 -10.59 -16.20 3.12
CA PRO A 100 -10.24 -14.77 3.11
C PRO A 100 -10.88 -14.01 4.26
N VAL A 101 -12.11 -14.38 4.66
CA VAL A 101 -12.83 -13.75 5.77
C VAL A 101 -12.13 -14.05 7.10
N ALA A 102 -11.75 -15.31 7.33
CA ALA A 102 -10.98 -15.68 8.52
C ALA A 102 -9.58 -15.04 8.50
N THR A 103 -8.88 -15.08 7.36
CA THR A 103 -7.54 -14.50 7.20
C THR A 103 -7.53 -13.01 7.52
N TYR A 104 -8.45 -12.23 6.95
CA TYR A 104 -8.42 -10.77 7.06
C TYR A 104 -9.39 -10.22 8.12
N GLY A 105 -10.21 -11.05 8.76
CA GLY A 105 -11.05 -10.66 9.90
C GLY A 105 -10.47 -11.12 11.23
N LEU A 106 -10.15 -12.43 11.35
CA LEU A 106 -9.71 -13.03 12.60
C LEU A 106 -8.24 -12.74 12.90
N ILE A 107 -7.33 -12.91 11.94
CA ILE A 107 -5.88 -12.70 12.20
C ILE A 107 -5.60 -11.25 12.62
N PRO A 108 -6.12 -10.20 11.95
CA PRO A 108 -5.88 -8.83 12.38
C PRO A 108 -6.41 -8.54 13.78
N LEU A 109 -7.58 -9.09 14.12
CA LEU A 109 -8.17 -8.98 15.45
C LEU A 109 -7.26 -9.64 16.50
N LEU A 110 -6.83 -10.88 16.27
CA LEU A 110 -5.94 -11.61 17.18
C LEU A 110 -4.60 -10.91 17.33
N ALA A 111 -4.00 -10.44 16.23
CA ALA A 111 -2.74 -9.70 16.25
C ALA A 111 -2.83 -8.38 17.04
N ALA A 112 -3.98 -7.70 16.96
CA ALA A 112 -4.22 -6.52 17.77
C ALA A 112 -4.37 -6.86 19.26
N LYS A 113 -5.06 -7.96 19.60
CA LYS A 113 -5.32 -8.38 20.98
C LYS A 113 -4.11 -8.99 21.68
N SER A 114 -3.28 -9.72 20.97
CA SER A 114 -2.06 -10.34 21.51
C SER A 114 -0.93 -9.33 21.77
N GLY A 115 -1.11 -8.06 21.41
CA GLY A 115 -0.06 -7.04 21.49
C GLY A 115 0.96 -7.10 20.36
N LEU A 116 0.84 -8.06 19.41
CA LEU A 116 1.73 -8.20 18.27
C LEU A 116 1.78 -6.91 17.44
N VAL A 117 0.62 -6.28 17.19
CA VAL A 117 0.57 -4.98 16.48
C VAL A 117 1.35 -3.90 17.22
N SER A 118 1.25 -3.84 18.55
CA SER A 118 2.02 -2.88 19.35
C SER A 118 3.52 -3.13 19.27
N PHE A 119 3.93 -4.40 19.36
CA PHE A 119 5.32 -4.80 19.22
C PHE A 119 5.88 -4.41 17.84
N VAL A 120 5.21 -4.79 16.76
CA VAL A 120 5.67 -4.47 15.40
C VAL A 120 5.73 -2.97 15.16
N LEU A 121 4.74 -2.20 15.65
CA LEU A 121 4.75 -0.74 15.53
C LEU A 121 5.84 -0.07 16.39
N SER A 122 6.38 -0.74 17.42
CA SER A 122 7.50 -0.25 18.22
C SER A 122 8.87 -0.40 17.56
N LEU A 123 8.96 -1.22 16.50
CA LEU A 123 10.20 -1.44 15.76
C LEU A 123 10.67 -0.15 15.06
N PRO A 124 12.00 -0.01 14.79
CA PRO A 124 12.55 1.14 14.09
C PRO A 124 11.85 1.38 12.74
N THR A 125 11.56 2.64 12.43
CA THR A 125 10.71 3.00 11.28
C THR A 125 11.27 2.53 9.95
N LEU A 126 12.57 2.71 9.69
CA LEU A 126 13.17 2.37 8.39
C LEU A 126 13.02 0.87 8.03
N PRO A 127 13.52 -0.09 8.84
CA PRO A 127 13.38 -1.51 8.51
C PRO A 127 11.91 -1.95 8.49
N ARG A 128 11.08 -1.46 9.42
CA ARG A 128 9.66 -1.78 9.50
C ARG A 128 8.91 -1.34 8.24
N GLU A 129 9.05 -0.08 7.84
CA GLU A 129 8.37 0.45 6.65
C GLU A 129 8.88 -0.19 5.37
N THR A 130 10.18 -0.52 5.30
CA THR A 130 10.76 -1.23 4.14
C THR A 130 10.14 -2.61 4.00
N PHE A 131 10.06 -3.36 5.10
CA PHE A 131 9.39 -4.67 5.14
C PHE A 131 7.90 -4.54 4.76
N PHE A 132 7.19 -3.56 5.29
CA PHE A 132 5.78 -3.32 4.95
C PHE A 132 5.58 -2.98 3.47
N CYS A 133 6.46 -2.19 2.86
CA CYS A 133 6.40 -1.89 1.42
C CYS A 133 6.61 -3.15 0.58
N LEU A 134 7.52 -4.05 1.00
CA LEU A 134 7.76 -5.32 0.32
C LEU A 134 6.55 -6.25 0.44
N VAL A 135 6.03 -6.45 1.66
CA VAL A 135 4.83 -7.27 1.90
C VAL A 135 3.64 -6.72 1.11
N ASP A 136 3.43 -5.39 1.12
CA ASP A 136 2.37 -4.73 0.35
C ASP A 136 2.53 -4.96 -1.16
N GLY A 137 3.75 -4.81 -1.68
CA GLY A 137 4.03 -5.00 -3.10
C GLY A 137 3.62 -6.39 -3.59
N PHE A 138 4.04 -7.43 -2.88
CA PHE A 138 3.73 -8.83 -3.21
C PHE A 138 2.29 -9.23 -2.91
N SER A 139 1.68 -8.71 -1.85
CA SER A 139 0.31 -9.11 -1.48
C SER A 139 -0.73 -8.49 -2.40
N ARG A 140 -0.54 -7.23 -2.77
CA ARG A 140 -1.53 -6.46 -3.51
C ARG A 140 -1.50 -6.74 -5.01
N ILE A 141 -0.40 -7.29 -5.52
CA ILE A 141 -0.27 -7.58 -6.94
C ILE A 141 -1.35 -8.55 -7.44
N MET A 142 -1.77 -9.50 -6.61
CA MET A 142 -2.80 -10.48 -6.96
C MET A 142 -4.15 -9.80 -7.19
N GLY A 143 -4.46 -8.75 -6.42
CA GLY A 143 -5.62 -7.90 -6.66
C GLY A 143 -5.56 -7.23 -8.03
N MET A 144 -4.43 -6.62 -8.36
CA MET A 144 -4.25 -5.82 -9.58
C MET A 144 -4.15 -6.69 -10.85
N THR A 145 -3.49 -7.83 -10.76
CA THR A 145 -3.17 -8.70 -11.90
C THR A 145 -4.19 -9.82 -12.04
N THR A 146 -4.21 -10.77 -11.09
CA THR A 146 -5.10 -11.94 -11.14
C THR A 146 -6.57 -11.57 -11.04
N PHE A 147 -6.95 -10.78 -10.03
CA PHE A 147 -8.35 -10.34 -9.86
C PHE A 147 -8.71 -9.08 -10.67
N GLY A 148 -7.73 -8.52 -11.40
CA GLY A 148 -7.89 -7.34 -12.23
C GLY A 148 -7.84 -7.70 -13.71
N VAL A 149 -6.63 -7.68 -14.26
CA VAL A 149 -6.38 -7.92 -15.68
C VAL A 149 -6.76 -9.34 -16.13
N ASP A 150 -6.31 -10.39 -15.41
CA ASP A 150 -6.53 -11.78 -15.83
C ASP A 150 -8.03 -12.14 -15.82
N MET A 151 -8.79 -11.63 -14.84
CA MET A 151 -10.25 -11.80 -14.79
C MET A 151 -10.97 -11.17 -15.98
N VAL A 152 -10.52 -10.00 -16.44
CA VAL A 152 -11.07 -9.37 -17.65
C VAL A 152 -10.74 -10.22 -18.88
N LEU A 153 -9.50 -10.67 -19.02
CA LEU A 153 -9.07 -11.52 -20.14
C LEU A 153 -9.84 -12.84 -20.20
N ALA A 154 -10.17 -13.42 -19.04
CA ALA A 154 -10.93 -14.66 -18.92
C ALA A 154 -12.46 -14.46 -19.05
N HIS A 155 -12.94 -13.23 -19.24
CA HIS A 155 -14.36 -12.94 -19.24
C HIS A 155 -15.08 -13.54 -20.46
N ALA A 156 -16.28 -14.11 -20.24
CA ALA A 156 -17.05 -14.80 -21.29
C ALA A 156 -17.49 -13.84 -22.42
N ASN A 157 -17.85 -12.61 -22.07
CA ASN A 157 -18.22 -11.58 -23.06
C ASN A 157 -16.97 -11.06 -23.81
N ASN A 158 -16.97 -11.23 -25.14
CA ASN A 158 -15.89 -10.83 -26.03
C ASN A 158 -15.57 -9.32 -25.96
N ALA A 159 -16.59 -8.46 -25.83
CA ALA A 159 -16.38 -7.02 -25.72
C ALA A 159 -15.63 -6.62 -24.44
N VAL A 160 -15.85 -7.35 -23.34
CA VAL A 160 -15.17 -7.10 -22.06
C VAL A 160 -13.73 -7.59 -22.12
N ARG A 161 -13.50 -8.84 -22.56
CA ARG A 161 -12.14 -9.42 -22.60
C ARG A 161 -11.17 -8.69 -23.52
N ASN A 162 -11.68 -8.02 -24.56
CA ASN A 162 -10.88 -7.23 -25.48
C ASN A 162 -10.84 -5.74 -25.14
N SER A 163 -11.38 -5.32 -23.99
CA SER A 163 -11.40 -3.91 -23.59
C SER A 163 -10.17 -3.54 -22.75
N PRO A 164 -9.20 -2.76 -23.29
CA PRO A 164 -8.07 -2.30 -22.50
C PRO A 164 -8.49 -1.40 -21.34
N TRP A 165 -9.61 -0.67 -21.49
CA TRP A 165 -10.19 0.12 -20.40
C TRP A 165 -10.66 -0.77 -19.25
N ALA A 166 -11.38 -1.86 -19.56
CA ALA A 166 -11.84 -2.79 -18.53
C ALA A 166 -10.65 -3.38 -17.76
N MET A 167 -9.57 -3.77 -18.44
CA MET A 167 -8.36 -4.32 -17.79
C MET A 167 -7.79 -3.34 -16.75
N VAL A 168 -7.61 -2.07 -17.11
CA VAL A 168 -7.04 -1.06 -16.21
C VAL A 168 -8.02 -0.68 -15.10
N LEU A 169 -9.31 -0.54 -15.42
CA LEU A 169 -10.34 -0.16 -14.46
C LEU A 169 -10.53 -1.24 -13.38
N ILE A 170 -10.63 -2.51 -13.77
CA ILE A 170 -10.80 -3.62 -12.82
C ILE A 170 -9.51 -3.80 -12.00
N ALA A 171 -8.32 -3.66 -12.59
CA ALA A 171 -7.07 -3.64 -11.83
C ALA A 171 -7.03 -2.51 -10.78
N PHE A 172 -7.47 -1.30 -11.16
CA PHE A 172 -7.58 -0.15 -10.28
C PHE A 172 -8.55 -0.41 -9.11
N LEU A 173 -9.76 -0.89 -9.40
CA LEU A 173 -10.77 -1.16 -8.39
C LEU A 173 -10.37 -2.33 -7.47
N SER A 174 -9.89 -3.43 -8.04
CA SER A 174 -9.48 -4.61 -7.28
C SER A 174 -8.27 -4.33 -6.37
N GLY A 175 -7.27 -3.59 -6.86
CA GLY A 175 -6.07 -3.27 -6.09
C GLY A 175 -6.21 -2.07 -5.16
N GLY A 176 -7.05 -1.08 -5.48
CA GLY A 176 -7.15 0.21 -4.79
C GLY A 176 -8.51 0.52 -4.15
N GLY A 177 -9.57 -0.20 -4.52
CA GLY A 177 -10.95 0.11 -4.13
C GLY A 177 -11.18 0.11 -2.63
N GLY A 178 -10.63 -0.88 -1.89
CA GLY A 178 -10.74 -0.89 -0.43
C GLY A 178 -10.10 0.34 0.24
N GLY A 179 -8.99 0.84 -0.33
CA GLY A 179 -8.33 2.08 0.09
C GLY A 179 -9.15 3.34 -0.19
N MET A 180 -10.16 3.27 -1.04
CA MET A 180 -11.14 4.35 -1.26
C MET A 180 -12.37 4.20 -0.37
N ILE A 181 -12.90 2.98 -0.22
CA ILE A 181 -14.10 2.69 0.57
C ILE A 181 -13.86 3.05 2.05
N VAL A 182 -12.80 2.54 2.66
CA VAL A 182 -12.54 2.74 4.10
C VAL A 182 -12.53 4.23 4.50
N PRO A 183 -11.78 5.13 3.82
CA PRO A 183 -11.86 6.56 4.12
C PRO A 183 -13.17 7.21 3.67
N ALA A 184 -13.85 6.70 2.63
CA ALA A 184 -15.14 7.23 2.21
C ALA A 184 -16.24 7.06 3.27
N PHE A 185 -16.18 5.98 4.03
CA PHE A 185 -17.10 5.67 5.13
C PHE A 185 -16.54 6.03 6.52
N ARG A 186 -15.37 6.70 6.58
CA ARG A 186 -14.67 7.07 7.83
C ARG A 186 -14.35 5.91 8.78
N MET A 187 -14.14 4.73 8.23
CA MET A 187 -14.06 3.48 9.00
C MET A 187 -12.83 3.35 9.92
N PHE A 188 -11.85 4.26 9.83
CA PHE A 188 -10.72 4.35 10.75
C PHE A 188 -11.07 4.99 12.11
N GLY A 189 -12.18 5.72 12.19
CA GLY A 189 -12.68 6.33 13.42
C GLY A 189 -13.76 5.47 14.08
N PRO A 190 -14.17 5.81 15.32
CA PRO A 190 -15.23 5.08 16.03
C PRO A 190 -16.58 5.21 15.31
N GLU A 191 -16.83 6.35 14.67
CA GLU A 191 -18.08 6.65 13.97
C GLU A 191 -17.92 6.51 12.46
N TRP A 192 -18.80 5.72 11.85
CA TRP A 192 -18.87 5.52 10.40
C TRP A 192 -19.92 6.44 9.79
N GLY A 193 -19.68 6.92 8.57
CA GLY A 193 -20.66 7.70 7.85
C GLY A 193 -20.09 8.51 6.70
N PHE A 194 -20.97 9.25 6.03
CA PHE A 194 -20.70 10.06 4.83
C PHE A 194 -20.68 11.56 5.10
N ASN A 195 -20.63 11.95 6.38
CA ASN A 195 -20.72 13.36 6.80
C ASN A 195 -19.48 14.21 6.48
N ALA A 196 -18.46 13.63 5.83
CA ALA A 196 -17.26 14.35 5.44
C ALA A 196 -16.79 13.91 4.05
N THR A 197 -16.38 14.88 3.24
CA THR A 197 -15.73 14.62 1.96
C THR A 197 -14.43 13.83 2.19
N PRO A 198 -14.23 12.68 1.51
CA PRO A 198 -13.05 11.86 1.69
C PRO A 198 -11.77 12.61 1.34
N ALA A 199 -10.68 12.38 2.07
CA ALA A 199 -9.42 13.11 1.89
C ALA A 199 -8.89 13.04 0.45
N PHE A 200 -9.01 11.89 -0.21
CA PHE A 200 -8.53 11.70 -1.56
C PHE A 200 -9.24 12.56 -2.63
N ILE A 201 -10.45 13.05 -2.34
CA ILE A 201 -11.14 14.03 -3.20
C ILE A 201 -10.48 15.41 -3.08
N LYS A 202 -9.98 15.76 -1.88
CA LYS A 202 -9.36 17.07 -1.62
C LYS A 202 -7.89 17.13 -2.01
N THR A 203 -7.15 16.06 -1.72
CA THR A 203 -5.68 16.02 -1.86
C THR A 203 -5.20 15.16 -3.02
N GLY A 204 -6.12 14.58 -3.79
CA GLY A 204 -5.82 13.60 -4.83
C GLY A 204 -5.69 12.17 -4.30
N LEU A 205 -5.67 11.22 -5.24
CA LEU A 205 -5.57 9.81 -4.92
C LEU A 205 -4.21 9.48 -4.29
N PRO A 206 -4.17 8.74 -3.15
CA PRO A 206 -2.92 8.30 -2.58
C PRO A 206 -2.24 7.29 -3.51
N ILE A 207 -0.92 7.12 -3.36
CA ILE A 207 -0.17 6.10 -4.10
C ILE A 207 -0.74 4.71 -3.90
N ASP A 208 -1.29 4.44 -2.72
CA ASP A 208 -1.97 3.19 -2.42
C ASP A 208 -3.23 2.98 -3.26
N VAL A 209 -3.74 3.94 -4.02
CA VAL A 209 -4.92 3.75 -4.87
C VAL A 209 -4.54 3.83 -6.34
N TRP A 210 -3.90 4.92 -6.78
CA TRP A 210 -3.60 5.10 -8.21
C TRP A 210 -2.57 4.11 -8.74
N SER A 211 -1.65 3.62 -7.88
CA SER A 211 -0.67 2.60 -8.29
C SER A 211 -1.34 1.32 -8.77
N ALA A 212 -2.57 1.00 -8.34
CA ALA A 212 -3.29 -0.18 -8.78
C ALA A 212 -3.58 -0.16 -10.28
N GLY A 213 -4.09 0.97 -10.80
CA GLY A 213 -4.33 1.15 -12.22
C GLY A 213 -3.03 1.21 -13.02
N PHE A 214 -2.00 1.88 -12.49
CA PHE A 214 -0.68 1.93 -13.11
C PHE A 214 -0.02 0.54 -13.23
N ILE A 215 -0.03 -0.24 -12.15
CA ILE A 215 0.50 -1.60 -12.14
C ILE A 215 -0.32 -2.52 -13.05
N GLY A 216 -1.65 -2.37 -13.08
CA GLY A 216 -2.51 -3.07 -14.05
C GLY A 216 -2.12 -2.78 -15.49
N TYR A 217 -1.87 -1.51 -15.82
CA TYR A 217 -1.36 -1.09 -17.12
C TYR A 217 0.00 -1.71 -17.44
N VAL A 218 0.96 -1.65 -16.50
CA VAL A 218 2.30 -2.23 -16.69
C VAL A 218 2.21 -3.73 -16.91
N TYR A 219 1.47 -4.45 -16.06
CA TYR A 219 1.28 -5.89 -16.21
C TYR A 219 0.66 -6.26 -17.56
N ALA A 220 -0.41 -5.56 -17.98
CA ALA A 220 -1.05 -5.77 -19.28
C ALA A 220 -0.10 -5.50 -20.47
N THR A 221 0.82 -4.54 -20.31
CA THR A 221 1.88 -4.26 -21.29
C THR A 221 2.88 -5.42 -21.36
N LEU A 222 3.35 -5.91 -20.20
CA LEU A 222 4.37 -6.96 -20.09
C LEU A 222 3.93 -8.29 -20.70
N ILE A 223 2.68 -8.68 -20.45
CA ILE A 223 2.12 -9.92 -20.99
C ILE A 223 1.55 -9.74 -22.41
N ASP A 224 1.66 -8.54 -22.96
CA ASP A 224 1.12 -8.18 -24.28
C ASP A 224 -0.39 -8.47 -24.43
N ALA A 225 -1.17 -8.05 -23.42
CA ALA A 225 -2.60 -8.36 -23.31
C ALA A 225 -3.45 -7.72 -24.42
N HIS A 226 -3.06 -6.53 -24.91
CA HIS A 226 -3.79 -5.83 -25.96
C HIS A 226 -2.88 -4.83 -26.71
N PRO A 227 -2.99 -4.68 -28.05
CA PRO A 227 -2.13 -3.78 -28.84
C PRO A 227 -2.15 -2.32 -28.39
N PHE A 228 -3.24 -1.88 -27.74
CA PHE A 228 -3.37 -0.53 -27.17
C PHE A 228 -2.20 -0.19 -26.23
N PHE A 229 -1.76 -1.13 -25.39
CA PHE A 229 -0.73 -0.89 -24.38
C PHE A 229 0.67 -0.66 -24.97
N ARG A 230 0.89 -1.08 -26.23
CA ARG A 230 2.15 -0.83 -26.93
C ARG A 230 2.29 0.63 -27.37
N LYS A 231 1.18 1.31 -27.67
CA LYS A 231 1.21 2.66 -28.28
C LYS A 231 1.88 3.71 -27.38
N PRO A 232 1.55 3.82 -26.08
CA PRO A 232 2.22 4.78 -25.22
C PRO A 232 3.70 4.45 -24.97
N VAL A 233 4.06 3.16 -24.96
CA VAL A 233 5.47 2.72 -24.84
C VAL A 233 6.25 3.13 -26.09
N ALA A 234 5.72 2.83 -27.28
CA ALA A 234 6.31 3.24 -28.55
C ALA A 234 6.50 4.77 -28.61
N TYR A 235 5.44 5.52 -28.30
CA TYR A 235 5.47 6.98 -28.26
C TYR A 235 6.55 7.50 -27.30
N SER A 236 6.62 6.95 -26.09
CA SER A 236 7.61 7.37 -25.08
C SER A 236 9.04 7.09 -25.54
N LEU A 237 9.30 5.93 -26.14
CA LEU A 237 10.63 5.58 -26.66
C LEU A 237 11.05 6.42 -27.87
N THR A 238 10.09 6.90 -28.66
CA THR A 238 10.36 7.81 -29.78
C THR A 238 10.69 9.22 -29.31
N HIS A 239 9.98 9.74 -28.31
CA HIS A 239 10.15 11.13 -27.86
C HIS A 239 11.21 11.32 -26.77
N PHE A 240 11.57 10.27 -26.04
CA PHE A 240 12.58 10.33 -24.98
C PHE A 240 13.76 9.39 -25.29
N PRO A 241 14.77 9.85 -26.05
CA PRO A 241 15.90 9.00 -26.46
C PRO A 241 16.71 8.47 -25.26
N ALA A 242 16.75 9.21 -24.15
CA ALA A 242 17.35 8.73 -22.90
C ALA A 242 16.63 7.49 -22.35
N LEU A 243 15.31 7.39 -22.53
CA LEU A 243 14.54 6.23 -22.09
C LEU A 243 14.91 4.98 -22.89
N ARG A 244 15.24 5.14 -24.18
CA ARG A 244 15.68 4.05 -25.05
C ARG A 244 17.04 3.46 -24.65
N GLN A 245 17.89 4.24 -23.99
CA GLN A 245 19.16 3.75 -23.45
C GLN A 245 18.96 2.89 -22.19
N VAL A 246 17.85 3.09 -21.47
CA VAL A 246 17.53 2.40 -20.21
C VAL A 246 16.57 1.23 -20.43
N LEU A 247 15.58 1.40 -21.32
CA LEU A 247 14.58 0.40 -21.68
C LEU A 247 14.87 -0.14 -23.08
N ASP A 248 15.67 -1.20 -23.16
CA ASP A 248 15.92 -1.90 -24.42
C ASP A 248 14.75 -2.83 -24.77
N VAL A 249 13.64 -2.25 -25.24
CA VAL A 249 12.46 -3.00 -25.66
C VAL A 249 12.72 -3.59 -27.06
N PRO A 250 12.51 -4.91 -27.27
CA PRO A 250 12.74 -5.53 -28.57
C PRO A 250 11.96 -4.81 -29.67
N LYS A 251 12.62 -4.42 -30.77
CA LYS A 251 11.96 -3.74 -31.91
C LYS A 251 10.76 -4.54 -32.43
N ALA A 252 10.87 -5.87 -32.41
CA ALA A 252 9.81 -6.79 -32.78
C ALA A 252 8.53 -6.60 -31.95
N TYR A 253 8.63 -6.25 -30.67
CA TYR A 253 7.45 -5.97 -29.84
C TYR A 253 6.67 -4.75 -30.34
N LEU A 254 7.37 -3.69 -30.73
CA LEU A 254 6.76 -2.42 -31.13
C LEU A 254 6.16 -2.48 -32.54
N SER A 255 6.75 -3.25 -33.46
CA SER A 255 6.35 -3.27 -34.87
C SER A 255 5.59 -4.52 -35.30
N SER A 256 5.69 -5.64 -34.58
CA SER A 256 5.07 -6.90 -35.01
C SER A 256 3.57 -6.88 -34.77
N PRO A 257 2.73 -7.27 -35.74
CA PRO A 257 1.31 -7.48 -35.51
C PRO A 257 1.04 -8.73 -34.65
N ARG A 258 2.04 -9.60 -34.45
CA ARG A 258 1.90 -10.83 -33.65
C ARG A 258 2.04 -10.52 -32.16
N HIS A 259 1.34 -11.31 -31.35
CA HIS A 259 1.54 -11.31 -29.90
C HIS A 259 3.00 -11.67 -29.57
N THR A 260 3.68 -10.76 -28.87
CA THR A 260 5.07 -10.91 -28.45
C THR A 260 5.12 -10.58 -26.97
N VAL A 261 5.09 -11.62 -26.13
CA VAL A 261 5.12 -11.47 -24.67
C VAL A 261 6.51 -10.99 -24.25
N LEU A 262 6.59 -9.92 -23.45
CA LEU A 262 7.88 -9.42 -22.92
C LEU A 262 8.34 -10.23 -21.72
N LEU A 263 7.40 -10.64 -20.86
CA LEU A 263 7.64 -11.50 -19.70
C LEU A 263 6.49 -12.47 -19.53
N GLN A 264 6.79 -13.71 -19.11
CA GLN A 264 5.74 -14.67 -18.80
C GLN A 264 4.85 -14.14 -17.67
N PRO A 265 3.56 -14.50 -17.60
CA PRO A 265 2.64 -13.94 -16.60
C PRO A 265 3.15 -14.04 -15.15
N ALA A 266 3.81 -15.13 -14.78
CA ALA A 266 4.40 -15.30 -13.45
C ALA A 266 5.57 -14.33 -13.17
N GLU A 267 6.45 -14.14 -14.15
CA GLU A 267 7.57 -13.19 -14.08
C GLU A 267 7.08 -11.76 -14.07
N ALA A 268 6.08 -11.44 -14.90
CA ALA A 268 5.44 -10.13 -14.96
C ALA A 268 4.78 -9.76 -13.62
N LYS A 269 4.10 -10.70 -12.95
CA LYS A 269 3.57 -10.50 -11.58
C LYS A 269 4.69 -10.22 -10.58
N THR A 270 5.79 -10.97 -10.64
CA THR A 270 6.93 -10.76 -9.74
C THR A 270 7.58 -9.39 -9.97
N PHE A 271 7.81 -9.02 -11.23
CA PHE A 271 8.32 -7.71 -11.60
C PHE A 271 7.41 -6.60 -11.08
N CYS A 272 6.10 -6.70 -11.30
CA CYS A 272 5.14 -5.71 -10.85
C CYS A 272 5.05 -5.62 -9.31
N SER A 273 5.26 -6.74 -8.60
CA SER A 273 5.34 -6.76 -7.13
C SER A 273 6.52 -5.94 -6.63
N LEU A 274 7.68 -6.13 -7.23
CA LEU A 274 8.90 -5.39 -6.91
C LEU A 274 8.77 -3.91 -7.28
N LEU A 275 8.18 -3.60 -8.43
CA LEU A 275 7.89 -2.23 -8.86
C LEU A 275 6.96 -1.53 -7.87
N LEU A 276 5.87 -2.19 -7.46
CA LEU A 276 4.94 -1.64 -6.47
C LEU A 276 5.63 -1.43 -5.12
N ALA A 277 6.42 -2.41 -4.64
CA ALA A 277 7.19 -2.27 -3.41
C ALA A 277 8.14 -1.07 -3.46
N PHE A 278 8.83 -0.88 -4.60
CA PHE A 278 9.70 0.26 -4.83
C PHE A 278 8.94 1.59 -4.85
N MET A 279 7.80 1.65 -5.54
CA MET A 279 6.93 2.84 -5.55
C MET A 279 6.48 3.23 -4.14
N LEU A 280 6.03 2.27 -3.34
CA LEU A 280 5.63 2.48 -1.95
C LEU A 280 6.81 2.94 -1.09
N PHE A 281 7.97 2.30 -1.24
CA PHE A 281 9.20 2.67 -0.53
C PHE A 281 9.60 4.12 -0.86
N MET A 282 9.63 4.49 -2.14
CA MET A 282 9.96 5.83 -2.58
C MET A 282 8.96 6.86 -2.05
N SER A 283 7.66 6.55 -2.04
CA SER A 283 6.65 7.47 -1.52
C SER A 283 6.70 7.64 0.00
N ARG A 284 6.94 6.57 0.75
CA ARG A 284 6.86 6.57 2.23
C ARG A 284 8.18 6.94 2.90
N ILE A 285 9.31 6.61 2.28
CA ILE A 285 10.66 6.78 2.85
C ILE A 285 11.49 7.74 1.98
N GLY A 286 11.65 7.42 0.70
CA GLY A 286 12.57 8.13 -0.19
C GLY A 286 12.27 9.63 -0.33
N LEU A 287 11.05 9.98 -0.75
CA LEU A 287 10.63 11.37 -0.97
C LEU A 287 10.63 12.20 0.34
N PRO A 288 10.11 11.71 1.47
CA PRO A 288 10.25 12.43 2.74
C PRO A 288 11.71 12.68 3.16
N LEU A 289 12.61 11.72 2.97
CA LEU A 289 14.03 11.89 3.28
C LEU A 289 14.68 12.93 2.36
N LEU A 290 14.46 12.83 1.05
CA LEU A 290 14.97 13.80 0.08
C LEU A 290 14.47 15.22 0.39
N ARG A 291 13.17 15.39 0.67
CA ARG A 291 12.58 16.69 1.02
C ARG A 291 13.20 17.29 2.29
N ARG A 292 13.55 16.48 3.29
CA ARG A 292 14.23 16.96 4.51
C ARG A 292 15.64 17.46 4.21
N THR A 293 16.39 16.75 3.37
CA THR A 293 17.74 17.13 2.97
C THR A 293 17.74 18.46 2.21
N PHE A 294 16.83 18.63 1.24
CA PHE A 294 16.72 19.86 0.44
C PHE A 294 16.05 21.02 1.19
N SER A 295 15.22 20.77 2.21
CA SER A 295 14.63 21.86 3.02
C SER A 295 15.60 22.44 4.04
N SER A 296 16.65 21.72 4.45
CA SER A 296 17.63 22.23 5.42
C SER A 296 18.64 23.22 4.82
N SER A 297 18.74 23.26 3.48
CA SER A 297 19.61 24.19 2.75
C SER A 297 18.95 25.53 2.38
N SER A 298 17.63 25.70 2.58
CA SER A 298 16.96 26.98 2.33
C SER A 298 17.15 27.97 3.50
N PRO A 299 17.54 29.24 3.25
CA PRO A 299 17.64 30.28 4.29
C PRO A 299 16.36 30.46 5.11
N ALA A 300 15.19 30.28 4.48
CA ALA A 300 13.89 30.34 5.15
C ALA A 300 13.65 29.16 6.12
N GLY A 301 14.22 27.98 5.83
CA GLY A 301 14.16 26.81 6.69
C GLY A 301 14.97 27.00 7.98
N LYS A 302 16.12 27.70 7.89
CA LYS A 302 16.93 28.07 9.07
C LYS A 302 16.21 29.07 9.97
N ALA A 303 15.54 30.07 9.39
CA ALA A 303 14.74 31.04 10.14
C ALA A 303 13.52 30.38 10.83
N ALA A 304 12.83 29.45 10.16
CA ALA A 304 11.71 28.72 10.74
C ALA A 304 12.15 27.74 11.85
N ALA A 305 13.32 27.09 11.70
CA ALA A 305 13.89 26.21 12.71
C ALA A 305 14.36 26.99 13.95
N GLN A 306 14.96 28.18 13.78
CA GLN A 306 15.28 29.09 14.88
C GLN A 306 14.03 29.59 15.59
N LYS A 307 12.98 29.97 14.84
CA LYS A 307 11.70 30.39 15.44
C LYS A 307 11.03 29.27 16.24
N ARG A 308 11.08 28.02 15.78
CA ARG A 308 10.58 26.84 16.54
C ARG A 308 11.40 26.56 17.80
N LYS A 309 12.72 26.70 17.75
CA LYS A 309 13.58 26.59 18.95
C LYS A 309 13.31 27.71 19.97
N ALA A 310 13.10 28.93 19.52
CA ALA A 310 12.76 30.07 20.38
C ALA A 310 11.38 29.90 21.05
N VAL A 311 10.38 29.40 20.32
CA VAL A 311 9.06 29.11 20.89
C VAL A 311 9.12 27.96 21.90
N ALA A 312 9.89 26.89 21.63
CA ALA A 312 10.06 25.79 22.57
C ALA A 312 10.80 26.21 23.86
N ALA A 313 11.78 27.11 23.76
CA ALA A 313 12.46 27.69 24.91
C ALA A 313 11.49 28.51 25.79
N ASN A 314 10.67 29.37 25.18
CA ASN A 314 9.67 30.17 25.90
C ASN A 314 8.60 29.33 26.61
N VAL A 315 8.16 28.23 26.01
CA VAL A 315 7.18 27.32 26.64
C VAL A 315 7.79 26.61 27.85
N ASN A 316 9.08 26.26 27.81
CA ASN A 316 9.76 25.64 28.95
C ASN A 316 10.00 26.65 30.09
N SER A 317 10.35 27.89 29.78
CA SER A 317 10.46 28.97 30.77
C SER A 317 9.11 29.28 31.43
N ALA A 318 8.01 29.28 30.67
CA ALA A 318 6.66 29.47 31.20
C ALA A 318 6.21 28.33 32.12
N LYS A 319 6.57 27.09 31.79
CA LYS A 319 6.33 25.90 32.64
C LYS A 319 7.15 25.93 33.94
N GLN A 320 8.40 26.39 33.88
CA GLN A 320 9.20 26.58 35.10
C GLN A 320 8.59 27.65 36.00
N ALA A 321 8.18 28.81 35.45
CA ALA A 321 7.55 29.88 36.24
C ALA A 321 6.23 29.45 36.91
N THR A 322 5.39 28.65 36.22
CA THR A 322 4.16 28.11 36.81
C THR A 322 4.44 27.08 37.91
N SER A 323 5.47 26.25 37.75
CA SER A 323 5.86 25.28 38.80
C SER A 323 6.38 25.96 40.08
N SER A 324 7.10 27.08 39.95
CA SER A 324 7.60 27.88 41.08
C SER A 324 6.46 28.58 41.83
N ALA A 325 5.46 29.10 41.12
CA ALA A 325 4.29 29.74 41.73
C ALA A 325 3.41 28.74 42.51
N ILE A 326 3.26 27.51 42.01
CA ILE A 326 2.49 26.45 42.68
C ILE A 326 3.20 25.96 43.95
N ALA A 327 4.54 25.93 43.96
CA ALA A 327 5.31 25.57 45.15
C ALA A 327 5.15 26.62 46.28
N SER A 328 5.24 27.90 45.95
CA SER A 328 5.05 29.01 46.91
C SER A 328 3.62 29.07 47.47
N GLY A 329 2.61 28.73 46.65
CA GLY A 329 1.21 28.68 47.09
C GLY A 329 0.91 27.55 48.09
N LYS A 330 1.57 26.39 47.94
CA LYS A 330 1.40 25.26 48.88
C LYS A 330 2.03 25.51 50.25
N GLU A 331 3.10 26.30 50.31
CA GLU A 331 3.77 26.65 51.56
C GLU A 331 2.90 27.59 52.42
N LYS A 332 2.29 28.61 51.80
CA LYS A 332 1.35 29.52 52.48
C LYS A 332 0.05 28.85 52.98
N VAL A 333 -0.43 27.81 52.30
CA VAL A 333 -1.61 27.05 52.72
C VAL A 333 -1.29 26.11 53.90
N ARG A 334 -0.03 25.68 54.03
CA ARG A 334 0.41 24.82 55.13
C ARG A 334 0.60 25.61 56.44
N GLU A 335 1.08 26.86 56.37
CA GLU A 335 1.17 27.75 57.54
C GLU A 335 -0.21 28.12 58.13
N ARG A 336 -1.23 28.32 57.28
CA ARG A 336 -2.60 28.64 57.73
C ARG A 336 -3.36 27.49 58.39
N LYS A 337 -2.87 26.25 58.31
CA LYS A 337 -3.50 25.08 58.94
C LYS A 337 -2.92 24.74 60.32
N ASN A 338 -1.84 25.43 60.73
CA ASN A 338 -1.14 25.19 61.99
C ASN A 338 -1.31 26.35 63.00
N GLN A 339 -2.22 27.28 62.74
CA GLN A 339 -2.74 28.27 63.69
C GLN A 339 -4.19 27.93 64.00
#